data_AF-A0A416HEQ8-F1
#
_entry.id   AF-A0A416HEQ8-F1
#
_cell.length_a   1.000
_cell.length_b   1.000
_cell.length_c   1.000
_cell.angle_alpha   90.00
_cell.angle_beta   90.00
_cell.angle_gamma   90.00
#
_symmetry.space_group_name_H-M   'P 1'
#
loop_
_entity.id
_entity.type
_entity.pdbx_description
1 polymer ?
#
loop_
_entity_poly.entity_id
_entity_poly.type
_entity_poly.pdbx_seq_one_letter_code
_entity_poly.pdbx_strand_id
1 'polypeptide(L)'
;MHFLPTEDHVKVSGRTIFRDNVRYLGYSATSISFCFTGQKAQAVIISDPADWPEEHHAWIGIFINDATEPAKRVELTRLRQTVDLFESEIPETVTITIMKYSEPEYAICGIEELIIDTEELLPPPAPKKRKIQIIGDSITCGYGVEGSASDELHNTAVENPTKSYSVKTARALDADFEIVAWNGKGVISAYIEEGDQADDSCLFRCSTSTRTPAAASSFSTNLLLFGRNGITRGSSRI
;
A
#
# COMPACT_ATOMS: atom_id res chain seq x y z
N MET A 1 -7.76 -18.97 -15.64
CA MET A 1 -7.44 -17.89 -16.59
C MET A 1 -6.54 -16.86 -15.95
N HIS A 2 -5.82 -16.10 -16.78
CA HIS A 2 -4.78 -15.16 -16.39
C HIS A 2 -5.15 -13.76 -16.87
N PHE A 3 -5.04 -12.76 -16.00
CA PHE A 3 -5.42 -11.37 -16.27
C PHE A 3 -4.33 -10.42 -15.82
N LEU A 4 -4.10 -9.37 -16.62
CA LEU A 4 -3.27 -8.24 -16.21
C LEU A 4 -4.05 -7.34 -15.24
N PRO A 5 -3.39 -6.73 -14.25
CA PRO A 5 -4.04 -5.80 -13.31
C PRO A 5 -4.24 -4.41 -13.94
N THR A 6 -4.90 -4.36 -15.08
CA THR A 6 -5.31 -3.14 -15.79
C THR A 6 -6.62 -2.58 -15.22
N GLU A 7 -6.90 -1.29 -15.44
CA GLU A 7 -8.03 -0.58 -14.78
C GLU A 7 -9.42 -1.08 -15.21
N ASP A 8 -9.51 -1.81 -16.32
CA ASP A 8 -10.69 -2.54 -16.77
C ASP A 8 -10.95 -3.81 -15.94
N HIS A 9 -9.91 -4.41 -15.36
CA HIS A 9 -10.01 -5.62 -14.54
C HIS A 9 -10.05 -5.32 -13.04
N VAL A 10 -9.51 -4.18 -12.60
CA VAL A 10 -9.31 -3.91 -11.16
C VAL A 10 -9.67 -2.48 -10.80
N LYS A 11 -10.25 -2.30 -9.61
CA LYS A 11 -10.33 -0.99 -8.95
C LYS A 11 -8.97 -0.71 -8.33
N VAL A 12 -8.39 0.45 -8.65
CA VAL A 12 -7.13 0.91 -8.07
C VAL A 12 -7.43 1.91 -6.93
N SER A 13 -6.80 1.72 -5.77
CA SER A 13 -6.84 2.67 -4.67
C SER A 13 -5.42 3.09 -4.28
N GLY A 14 -5.17 4.40 -4.22
CA GLY A 14 -3.85 4.97 -3.99
C GLY A 14 -3.03 5.14 -5.28
N ARG A 15 -1.76 5.57 -5.13
CA ARG A 15 -0.87 5.83 -6.28
C ARG A 15 -0.21 4.54 -6.75
N THR A 16 -0.44 4.20 -8.00
CA THR A 16 0.20 3.06 -8.67
C THR A 16 0.89 3.49 -9.95
N ILE A 17 1.84 2.67 -10.40
CA ILE A 17 2.42 2.77 -11.74
C ILE A 17 2.21 1.43 -12.43
N PHE A 18 1.64 1.44 -13.63
CA PHE A 18 1.56 0.26 -14.49
C PHE A 18 2.65 0.34 -15.55
N ARG A 19 3.61 -0.59 -15.50
CA ARG A 19 4.78 -0.60 -16.39
C ARG A 19 5.22 -2.04 -16.62
N ASP A 20 5.59 -2.37 -17.85
CA ASP A 20 6.12 -3.69 -18.21
C ASP A 20 5.16 -4.83 -17.75
N ASN A 21 3.85 -4.61 -17.91
CA ASN A 21 2.75 -5.48 -17.47
C ASN A 21 2.60 -5.69 -15.94
N VAL A 22 3.36 -4.96 -15.12
CA VAL A 22 3.28 -5.03 -13.66
C VAL A 22 2.65 -3.75 -13.10
N ARG A 23 1.70 -3.88 -12.17
CA ARG A 23 1.18 -2.76 -11.38
C ARG A 23 1.91 -2.65 -10.05
N TYR A 24 2.72 -1.63 -9.88
CA TYR A 24 3.42 -1.33 -8.64
C TYR A 24 2.56 -0.50 -7.69
N LEU A 25 2.50 -0.92 -6.42
CA LEU A 25 1.80 -0.26 -5.34
C LEU A 25 2.77 0.71 -4.63
N GLY A 26 2.49 2.01 -4.71
CA GLY A 26 3.47 3.05 -4.35
C GLY A 26 3.62 3.28 -2.84
N TYR A 27 2.51 3.45 -2.12
CA TYR A 27 2.50 3.85 -0.71
C TYR A 27 1.80 2.82 0.17
N SER A 28 1.93 2.96 1.50
CA SER A 28 1.13 2.20 2.47
C SER A 28 -0.37 2.28 2.12
N ALA A 29 -1.07 1.16 2.30
CA ALA A 29 -2.49 1.00 1.99
C ALA A 29 -2.87 1.13 0.50
N THR A 30 -1.91 1.33 -0.41
CA THR A 30 -2.20 1.25 -1.85
C THR A 30 -2.66 -0.16 -2.16
N SER A 31 -3.73 -0.29 -2.95
CA SER A 31 -4.35 -1.58 -3.23
C SER A 31 -4.93 -1.67 -4.64
N ILE A 32 -5.17 -2.91 -5.05
CA ILE A 32 -6.13 -3.22 -6.11
C ILE A 32 -7.24 -4.09 -5.56
N SER A 33 -8.43 -3.98 -6.15
CA SER A 33 -9.56 -4.85 -5.87
C SER A 33 -10.17 -5.39 -7.15
N PHE A 34 -10.49 -6.68 -7.20
CA PHE A 34 -11.17 -7.32 -8.32
C PHE A 34 -12.28 -8.24 -7.83
N CYS A 35 -13.26 -8.50 -8.69
CA CYS A 35 -14.41 -9.33 -8.38
C CYS A 35 -14.45 -10.52 -9.35
N PHE A 36 -14.80 -11.71 -8.87
CA PHE A 36 -15.00 -12.89 -9.71
C PHE A 36 -15.97 -13.85 -9.04
N THR A 37 -16.50 -14.79 -9.83
CA THR A 37 -17.23 -15.96 -9.31
C THR A 37 -16.39 -17.20 -9.58
N GLY A 38 -16.04 -17.95 -8.54
CA GLY A 38 -15.19 -19.13 -8.67
C GLY A 38 -14.81 -19.71 -7.32
N GLN A 39 -13.95 -20.73 -7.33
CA GLN A 39 -13.47 -21.39 -6.12
C GLN A 39 -12.05 -20.96 -5.76
N LYS A 40 -11.27 -20.43 -6.69
CA LYS A 40 -9.84 -20.15 -6.45
C LYS A 40 -9.35 -18.90 -7.15
N ALA A 41 -8.61 -18.08 -6.40
CA ALA A 41 -7.84 -16.98 -6.94
C ALA A 41 -6.42 -16.94 -6.40
N GLN A 42 -5.46 -16.64 -7.27
CA GLN A 42 -4.06 -16.41 -6.96
C GLN A 42 -3.59 -15.11 -7.63
N ALA A 43 -2.47 -14.57 -7.17
CA ALA A 43 -1.75 -13.52 -7.91
C ALA A 43 -0.26 -13.82 -7.96
N VAL A 44 0.39 -13.39 -9.05
CA VAL A 44 1.84 -13.33 -9.13
C VAL A 44 2.29 -11.95 -8.68
N ILE A 45 3.07 -11.94 -7.61
CA ILE A 45 3.57 -10.73 -6.96
C ILE A 45 5.08 -10.61 -7.22
N ILE A 46 5.51 -9.40 -7.57
CA ILE A 46 6.90 -8.99 -7.77
C ILE A 46 7.35 -8.16 -6.58
N SER A 47 8.55 -8.42 -6.08
CA SER A 47 9.21 -7.69 -4.98
C SER A 47 10.72 -7.68 -5.23
N ASP A 48 11.51 -7.02 -4.40
CA ASP A 48 12.97 -6.93 -4.47
C ASP A 48 13.68 -7.32 -3.15
N PRO A 49 13.29 -8.41 -2.46
CA PRO A 49 13.78 -8.71 -1.11
C PRO A 49 15.29 -8.92 -1.02
N ALA A 50 15.96 -9.27 -2.11
CA ALA A 50 17.42 -9.44 -2.13
C ALA A 50 18.18 -8.12 -1.93
N ASP A 51 17.54 -6.97 -2.17
CA ASP A 51 18.11 -5.63 -1.95
C ASP A 51 17.88 -5.11 -0.52
N TRP A 52 17.21 -5.90 0.33
CA TRP A 52 16.76 -5.51 1.67
C TRP A 52 17.13 -6.55 2.73
N PRO A 53 17.37 -6.13 3.99
CA PRO A 53 17.41 -7.06 5.11
C PRO A 53 16.00 -7.63 5.38
N GLU A 54 15.92 -8.78 6.07
CA GLU A 54 14.65 -9.51 6.29
C GLU A 54 13.59 -8.66 6.99
N GLU A 55 14.00 -7.78 7.91
CA GLU A 55 13.11 -6.89 8.65
C GLU A 55 12.44 -5.83 7.76
N HIS A 56 12.96 -5.58 6.56
CA HIS A 56 12.49 -4.58 5.60
C HIS A 56 11.87 -5.19 4.34
N HIS A 57 11.54 -6.47 4.37
CA HIS A 57 10.76 -7.08 3.29
C HIS A 57 9.37 -6.44 3.16
N ALA A 58 8.81 -6.49 1.94
CA ALA A 58 7.48 -5.96 1.72
C ALA A 58 6.41 -6.91 2.25
N TRP A 59 5.29 -6.34 2.71
CA TRP A 59 4.15 -7.12 3.18
C TRP A 59 2.88 -6.73 2.43
N ILE A 60 2.02 -7.72 2.19
CA ILE A 60 0.67 -7.51 1.67
C ILE A 60 -0.38 -8.09 2.59
N GLY A 61 -1.54 -7.43 2.65
CA GLY A 61 -2.77 -7.94 3.25
C GLY A 61 -3.78 -8.32 2.17
N ILE A 62 -4.41 -9.49 2.32
CA ILE A 62 -5.47 -9.98 1.45
C ILE A 62 -6.80 -9.87 2.18
N PHE A 63 -7.74 -9.14 1.61
CA PHE A 63 -9.08 -8.92 2.18
C PHE A 63 -10.15 -9.50 1.26
N ILE A 64 -11.17 -10.10 1.85
CA ILE A 64 -12.30 -10.70 1.16
C ILE A 64 -13.56 -9.92 1.54
N ASN A 65 -14.36 -9.53 0.55
CA ASN A 65 -15.67 -8.89 0.71
C ASN A 65 -15.65 -7.65 1.64
N ASP A 66 -14.70 -6.74 1.41
CA ASP A 66 -14.53 -5.48 2.15
C ASP A 66 -14.34 -5.63 3.67
N ALA A 67 -13.88 -6.81 4.13
CA ALA A 67 -13.56 -7.05 5.53
C ALA A 67 -12.57 -5.99 6.09
N THR A 68 -12.72 -5.64 7.36
CA THR A 68 -11.84 -4.66 8.01
C THR A 68 -10.47 -5.22 8.35
N GLU A 69 -10.40 -6.53 8.59
CA GLU A 69 -9.19 -7.29 8.88
C GLU A 69 -8.84 -8.21 7.70
N PRO A 70 -7.53 -8.44 7.43
CA PRO A 70 -7.12 -9.30 6.33
C PRO A 70 -7.43 -10.77 6.65
N ALA A 71 -7.89 -11.52 5.64
CA ALA A 71 -7.97 -12.97 5.71
C ALA A 71 -6.57 -13.61 5.78
N LYS A 72 -5.58 -12.98 5.14
CA LYS A 72 -4.19 -13.43 5.11
C LYS A 72 -3.23 -12.24 5.02
N ARG A 73 -2.09 -12.35 5.70
CA ARG A 73 -0.93 -11.47 5.50
C ARG A 73 0.22 -12.29 4.94
N VAL A 74 0.94 -11.73 3.98
CA VAL A 74 2.00 -12.43 3.26
C VAL A 74 3.22 -11.53 3.17
N GLU A 75 4.35 -12.06 3.63
CA GLU A 75 5.67 -11.48 3.45
C GLU A 75 6.19 -11.78 2.04
N LEU A 76 6.76 -10.78 1.38
CA LEU A 76 7.22 -10.89 0.01
C LEU A 76 8.71 -11.27 -0.05
N THR A 77 9.00 -12.56 0.13
CA THR A 77 10.35 -13.11 0.29
C THR A 77 11.07 -13.51 -1.01
N ARG A 78 10.43 -13.34 -2.18
CA ARG A 78 11.03 -13.66 -3.49
C ARG A 78 10.80 -12.55 -4.51
N LEU A 79 11.72 -12.46 -5.48
CA LEU A 79 11.60 -11.55 -6.63
C LEU A 79 10.26 -11.73 -7.36
N ARG A 80 9.82 -12.99 -7.51
CA ARG A 80 8.55 -13.39 -8.11
C ARG A 80 7.94 -14.51 -7.29
N GLN A 81 6.70 -14.34 -6.83
CA GLN A 81 6.00 -15.32 -5.98
C GLN A 81 4.52 -15.41 -6.35
N THR A 82 4.00 -16.64 -6.40
CA THR A 82 2.56 -16.87 -6.53
C THR A 82 1.94 -16.94 -5.14
N VAL A 83 0.93 -16.12 -4.90
CA VAL A 83 0.22 -16.02 -3.62
C VAL A 83 -1.22 -16.50 -3.80
N ASP A 84 -1.63 -17.50 -3.00
CA ASP A 84 -3.04 -17.87 -2.87
C ASP A 84 -3.82 -16.77 -2.14
N LEU A 85 -4.84 -16.25 -2.81
CA LEU A 85 -5.68 -15.15 -2.34
C LEU A 85 -7.00 -15.65 -1.75
N PHE A 86 -7.61 -16.65 -2.39
CA PHE A 86 -8.90 -17.21 -2.02
C PHE A 86 -9.01 -18.66 -2.46
N GLU A 87 -9.65 -19.49 -1.63
CA GLU A 87 -10.00 -20.87 -1.92
C GLU A 87 -11.31 -21.23 -1.19
N SER A 88 -12.24 -21.89 -1.88
CA SER A 88 -13.52 -22.37 -1.32
C SER A 88 -13.91 -23.73 -1.88
N GLU A 89 -14.81 -24.44 -1.19
CA GLU A 89 -15.32 -25.76 -1.62
C GLU A 89 -16.39 -25.65 -2.72
N ILE A 90 -17.05 -24.50 -2.83
CA ILE A 90 -18.09 -24.22 -3.82
C ILE A 90 -17.82 -22.87 -4.50
N PRO A 91 -18.24 -22.68 -5.77
CA PRO A 91 -18.09 -21.39 -6.42
C PRO A 91 -18.84 -20.27 -5.68
N GLU A 92 -18.11 -19.20 -5.35
CA GLU A 92 -18.64 -18.03 -4.66
C GLU A 92 -18.30 -16.75 -5.43
N THR A 93 -19.18 -15.76 -5.37
CA THR A 93 -18.88 -14.42 -5.87
C THR A 93 -18.20 -13.62 -4.78
N VAL A 94 -16.94 -13.27 -4.98
CA VAL A 94 -16.14 -12.55 -3.97
C VAL A 94 -15.41 -11.35 -4.58
N THR A 95 -15.23 -10.33 -3.75
CA THR A 95 -14.31 -9.22 -4.03
C THR A 95 -13.03 -9.43 -3.24
N ILE A 96 -11.91 -9.52 -3.94
CA ILE A 96 -10.58 -9.65 -3.34
C ILE A 96 -9.87 -8.31 -3.42
N THR A 97 -9.31 -7.86 -2.30
CA THR A 97 -8.41 -6.69 -2.24
C THR A 97 -7.02 -7.11 -1.82
N ILE A 98 -6.02 -6.76 -2.62
CA ILE A 98 -4.59 -6.92 -2.32
C ILE A 98 -4.04 -5.56 -1.94
N MET A 99 -3.59 -5.39 -0.69
CA MET A 99 -3.14 -4.11 -0.14
C MET A 99 -1.68 -4.19 0.29
N LYS A 100 -0.85 -3.22 -0.12
CA LYS A 100 0.51 -3.05 0.41
C LYS A 100 0.44 -2.58 1.86
N TYR A 101 1.09 -3.29 2.76
CA TYR A 101 1.23 -2.90 4.17
C TYR A 101 2.47 -2.03 4.36
N SER A 102 3.60 -2.47 3.82
CA SER A 102 4.86 -1.78 4.00
C SER A 102 4.89 -0.41 3.32
N GLU A 103 5.59 0.53 3.94
CA GLU A 103 5.71 1.90 3.46
C GLU A 103 6.60 2.06 2.20
N PRO A 104 6.67 3.24 1.54
CA PRO A 104 7.42 3.39 0.28
C PRO A 104 8.95 3.35 0.47
N GLU A 105 9.45 3.47 1.70
CA GLU A 105 10.89 3.41 2.00
C GLU A 105 11.46 2.01 1.71
N TYR A 106 10.69 0.97 2.01
CA TYR A 106 11.14 -0.42 1.97
C TYR A 106 10.85 -1.12 0.64
N ALA A 107 11.06 -2.43 0.61
CA ALA A 107 10.89 -3.27 -0.58
C ALA A 107 9.61 -2.97 -1.38
N ILE A 108 9.72 -3.10 -2.70
CA ILE A 108 8.64 -2.81 -3.64
C ILE A 108 7.56 -3.89 -3.61
N CYS A 109 6.37 -3.54 -4.07
CA CYS A 109 5.29 -4.50 -4.27
C CYS A 109 4.67 -4.26 -5.65
N GLY A 110 4.82 -5.20 -6.56
CA GLY A 110 4.22 -5.22 -7.89
C GLY A 110 3.28 -6.40 -8.05
N ILE A 111 2.18 -6.21 -8.78
CA ILE A 111 1.27 -7.28 -9.15
C ILE A 111 1.45 -7.49 -10.65
N GLU A 112 1.95 -8.67 -11.03
CA GLU A 112 2.19 -9.03 -12.44
C GLU A 112 0.94 -9.63 -13.05
N GLU A 113 0.27 -10.52 -12.31
CA GLU A 113 -0.79 -11.36 -12.86
C GLU A 113 -1.84 -11.71 -11.82
N LEU A 114 -3.11 -11.74 -12.24
CA LEU A 114 -4.22 -12.29 -11.49
C LEU A 114 -4.64 -13.61 -12.13
N ILE A 115 -4.81 -14.65 -11.33
CA ILE A 115 -5.14 -16.00 -11.79
C ILE A 115 -6.42 -16.43 -11.10
N ILE A 116 -7.47 -16.72 -11.85
CA ILE A 116 -8.74 -17.25 -11.34
C ILE A 116 -9.09 -18.58 -12.02
N ASP A 117 -9.96 -19.37 -11.40
CA ASP A 117 -10.39 -20.66 -11.93
C ASP A 117 -11.53 -20.60 -12.97
N THR A 118 -12.04 -19.40 -13.26
CA THR A 118 -13.10 -19.15 -14.25
C THR A 118 -12.63 -18.30 -15.44
N GLU A 119 -13.51 -18.07 -16.41
CA GLU A 119 -13.15 -17.47 -17.71
C GLU A 119 -13.05 -15.94 -17.71
N GLU A 120 -13.70 -15.27 -16.76
CA GLU A 120 -13.83 -13.82 -16.74
C GLU A 120 -13.76 -13.25 -15.32
N LEU A 121 -13.20 -12.05 -15.21
CA LEU A 121 -13.38 -11.19 -14.05
C LEU A 121 -14.72 -10.45 -14.18
N LEU A 122 -15.41 -10.28 -13.06
CA LEU A 122 -16.58 -9.41 -12.99
C LEU A 122 -16.14 -7.94 -13.00
N PRO A 123 -17.04 -6.98 -13.31
CA PRO A 123 -16.73 -5.57 -13.22
C PRO A 123 -16.12 -5.22 -11.85
N PRO A 124 -15.03 -4.46 -11.81
CA PRO A 124 -14.37 -4.11 -10.56
C PRO A 124 -15.32 -3.30 -9.66
N PRO A 125 -15.08 -3.28 -8.33
CA PRO A 125 -15.91 -2.51 -7.41
C PRO A 125 -16.07 -1.06 -7.85
N ALA A 126 -17.27 -0.51 -7.68
CA ALA A 126 -17.53 0.87 -8.04
C ALA A 126 -16.69 1.84 -7.17
N PRO A 127 -16.29 3.01 -7.71
CA PRO A 127 -15.70 4.06 -6.90
C PRO A 127 -16.70 4.58 -5.87
N LYS A 128 -16.22 4.92 -4.68
CA LYS A 128 -17.04 5.53 -3.63
C LYS A 128 -17.34 6.98 -3.97
N LYS A 129 -18.43 7.51 -3.41
CA LYS A 129 -18.85 8.90 -3.62
C LYS A 129 -17.88 9.91 -3.04
N ARG A 130 -17.18 9.54 -1.96
CA ARG A 130 -16.23 10.40 -1.24
C ARG A 130 -14.81 9.93 -1.55
N LYS A 131 -13.92 10.89 -1.74
CA LYS A 131 -12.49 10.71 -2.00
C LYS A 131 -11.66 11.53 -1.02
N ILE A 132 -10.73 10.92 -0.31
CA ILE A 132 -9.88 11.57 0.69
C ILE A 132 -8.41 11.37 0.32
N GLN A 133 -7.61 12.42 0.36
CA GLN A 133 -6.15 12.29 0.30
C GLN A 133 -5.58 12.60 1.68
N ILE A 134 -4.75 11.71 2.21
CA ILE A 134 -4.05 11.92 3.47
C ILE A 134 -2.54 12.02 3.19
N ILE A 135 -1.92 13.11 3.62
CA ILE A 135 -0.50 13.38 3.46
C ILE A 135 0.16 13.42 4.84
N GLY A 136 1.25 12.68 5.05
CA GLY A 136 1.93 12.71 6.35
C GLY A 136 3.21 11.90 6.43
N ASP A 137 3.59 11.58 7.66
CA ASP A 137 4.78 10.80 8.02
C ASP A 137 4.43 9.36 8.45
N SER A 138 5.31 8.73 9.22
CA SER A 138 5.16 7.37 9.77
C SER A 138 3.85 7.11 10.51
N ILE A 139 3.29 8.11 11.20
CA ILE A 139 2.01 7.96 11.90
C ILE A 139 0.89 7.68 10.89
N THR A 140 0.99 8.27 9.70
CA THR A 140 0.03 8.12 8.61
C THR A 140 0.18 6.77 7.90
N CYS A 141 1.42 6.26 7.80
CA CYS A 141 1.73 4.94 7.26
C CYS A 141 1.20 3.79 8.13
N GLY A 142 1.08 4.00 9.45
CA GLY A 142 0.83 2.90 10.40
C GLY A 142 2.11 2.19 10.84
N TYR A 143 3.23 2.92 10.83
CA TYR A 143 4.55 2.45 11.25
C TYR A 143 4.52 1.92 12.69
N GLY A 144 4.99 0.69 12.90
CA GLY A 144 5.15 0.09 14.23
C GLY A 144 3.85 -0.06 15.04
N VAL A 145 2.67 0.09 14.42
CA VAL A 145 1.38 0.11 15.13
C VAL A 145 1.02 -1.22 15.81
N GLU A 146 1.65 -2.32 15.37
CA GLU A 146 1.51 -3.64 15.99
C GLU A 146 2.75 -4.06 16.78
N GLY A 147 3.75 -3.17 16.89
CA GLY A 147 4.99 -3.42 17.62
C GLY A 147 4.86 -3.18 19.12
N SER A 148 5.91 -3.53 19.84
CA SER A 148 6.06 -3.26 21.27
C SER A 148 6.90 -2.01 21.50
N ALA A 149 6.67 -1.31 22.61
CA ALA A 149 7.52 -0.20 23.04
C ALA A 149 8.96 -0.64 23.40
N SER A 150 9.19 -1.94 23.57
CA SER A 150 10.51 -2.54 23.80
C SER A 150 11.30 -2.80 22.52
N ASP A 151 10.68 -2.63 21.34
CA ASP A 151 11.35 -2.92 20.08
C ASP A 151 12.38 -1.83 19.78
N GLU A 152 13.66 -2.22 19.73
CA GLU A 152 14.76 -1.28 19.52
C GLU A 152 14.96 -0.92 18.03
N LEU A 153 14.52 -1.80 17.12
CA LEU A 153 14.66 -1.65 15.69
C LEU A 153 13.31 -1.78 15.00
N HIS A 154 13.17 -1.08 13.87
CA HIS A 154 11.99 -1.18 13.04
C HIS A 154 11.89 -2.54 12.35
N ASN A 155 10.65 -3.02 12.20
CA ASN A 155 10.35 -4.18 11.38
C ASN A 155 9.04 -3.96 10.62
N THR A 156 9.08 -4.15 9.31
CA THR A 156 7.90 -4.03 8.43
C THR A 156 6.78 -5.01 8.77
N ALA A 157 7.09 -6.13 9.44
CA ALA A 157 6.11 -7.09 9.92
C ALA A 157 5.12 -6.50 10.95
N VAL A 158 5.51 -5.43 11.66
CA VAL A 158 4.63 -4.74 12.63
C VAL A 158 3.97 -3.47 12.07
N GLU A 159 4.18 -3.18 10.78
CA GLU A 159 3.43 -2.15 10.07
C GLU A 159 2.04 -2.66 9.69
N ASN A 160 1.02 -1.85 10.00
CA ASN A 160 -0.34 -2.15 9.57
C ASN A 160 -1.12 -0.86 9.28
N PRO A 161 -1.22 -0.44 8.00
CA PRO A 161 -1.95 0.76 7.65
C PRO A 161 -3.44 0.67 8.02
N THR A 162 -4.06 -0.51 8.15
CA THR A 162 -5.49 -0.60 8.49
C THR A 162 -5.80 -0.19 9.92
N LYS A 163 -4.79 -0.22 10.79
CA LYS A 163 -4.88 0.21 12.19
C LYS A 163 -4.54 1.68 12.39
N SER A 164 -3.95 2.34 11.39
CA SER A 164 -3.61 3.75 11.45
C SER A 164 -4.86 4.64 11.41
N TYR A 165 -4.73 5.89 11.87
CA TYR A 165 -5.83 6.84 11.83
C TYR A 165 -6.28 7.14 10.39
N SER A 166 -5.37 7.09 9.41
CA SER A 166 -5.63 7.47 8.02
C SER A 166 -6.66 6.53 7.38
N VAL A 167 -6.41 5.22 7.44
CA VAL A 167 -7.35 4.20 6.91
C VAL A 167 -8.63 4.13 7.75
N LYS A 168 -8.52 4.24 9.09
CA LYS A 168 -9.70 4.24 9.98
C LYS A 168 -10.65 5.40 9.69
N THR A 169 -10.12 6.61 9.49
CA THR A 169 -10.90 7.79 9.12
C THR A 169 -11.56 7.62 7.76
N ALA A 170 -10.82 7.14 6.74
CA ALA A 170 -11.39 6.93 5.41
C ALA A 170 -12.52 5.88 5.41
N ARG A 171 -12.35 4.78 6.15
CA ARG A 171 -13.38 3.75 6.34
C ARG A 171 -14.60 4.30 7.07
N ALA A 172 -14.40 5.04 8.17
CA ALA A 172 -15.50 5.65 8.94
C ALA A 172 -16.32 6.65 8.11
N LEU A 173 -15.70 7.29 7.12
CA LEU A 173 -16.35 8.23 6.20
C LEU A 173 -16.91 7.57 4.93
N ASP A 174 -16.79 6.25 4.78
CA ASP A 174 -17.13 5.52 3.56
C ASP A 174 -16.54 6.18 2.31
N ALA A 175 -15.23 6.40 2.33
CA ALA A 175 -14.50 7.08 1.25
C ALA A 175 -13.44 6.18 0.62
N ASP A 176 -13.25 6.35 -0.69
CA ASP A 176 -12.00 5.95 -1.33
C ASP A 176 -10.89 6.89 -0.86
N PHE A 177 -9.67 6.38 -0.76
CA PHE A 177 -8.58 7.16 -0.21
C PHE A 177 -7.24 6.94 -0.91
N GLU A 178 -6.43 7.98 -0.86
CA GLU A 178 -5.03 7.97 -1.27
C GLU A 178 -4.18 8.41 -0.07
N ILE A 179 -3.22 7.56 0.32
CA ILE A 179 -2.21 7.92 1.32
C ILE A 179 -0.93 8.28 0.58
N VAL A 180 -0.39 9.45 0.90
CA VAL A 180 0.92 9.92 0.44
C VAL A 180 1.73 10.21 1.69
N ALA A 181 2.30 9.15 2.26
CA ALA A 181 3.05 9.25 3.50
C ALA A 181 4.34 8.45 3.44
N TRP A 182 5.35 8.94 4.15
CA TRP A 182 6.70 8.38 4.14
C TRP A 182 7.34 8.63 5.50
N ASN A 183 7.82 7.59 6.18
CA ASN A 183 8.51 7.75 7.45
C ASN A 183 9.73 8.68 7.31
N GLY A 184 9.97 9.45 8.37
CA GLY A 184 11.09 10.38 8.43
C GLY A 184 10.97 11.58 7.47
N LYS A 185 9.86 11.76 6.73
CA LYS A 185 9.68 12.91 5.83
C LYS A 185 8.75 13.94 6.45
N GLY A 186 9.13 15.22 6.37
CA GLY A 186 8.32 16.35 6.81
C GLY A 186 8.08 17.37 5.69
N VAL A 187 7.24 18.37 5.96
CA VAL A 187 6.87 19.39 4.96
C VAL A 187 7.99 20.39 4.68
N ILE A 188 8.90 20.61 5.63
CA ILE A 188 10.04 21.54 5.48
C ILE A 188 11.37 20.80 5.51
N SER A 189 11.51 19.78 6.34
CA SER A 189 12.70 18.94 6.41
C SER A 189 12.33 17.50 6.76
N ALA A 190 13.17 16.56 6.33
CA ALA A 190 13.15 15.21 6.87
C ALA A 190 13.56 15.20 8.36
N TYR A 191 13.30 14.08 9.04
CA TYR A 191 13.98 13.72 10.27
C TYR A 191 15.46 13.50 9.97
N ILE A 192 16.32 14.02 10.83
CA ILE A 192 17.77 13.97 10.68
C ILE A 192 18.29 13.48 12.03
N GLU A 193 19.08 12.40 12.03
CA GLU A 193 19.77 11.97 13.24
C GLU A 193 20.80 13.00 13.68
N GLU A 194 21.19 12.94 14.95
CA GLU A 194 22.13 13.89 15.52
C GLU A 194 23.53 13.72 14.87
N GLY A 195 23.87 14.62 13.94
CA GLY A 195 25.15 14.58 13.20
C GLY A 195 25.01 14.48 11.68
N ASP A 196 23.81 14.19 11.16
CA ASP A 196 23.55 14.08 9.73
C ASP A 196 23.22 15.43 9.07
N GLN A 197 23.44 15.53 7.76
CA GLN A 197 23.03 16.69 6.97
C GLN A 197 21.58 16.54 6.47
N ALA A 198 20.89 17.67 6.32
CA ALA A 198 19.54 17.69 5.78
C ALA A 198 19.52 17.17 4.34
N ASP A 199 18.73 16.12 4.10
CA ASP A 199 18.42 15.64 2.75
C ASP A 199 17.03 16.14 2.32
N ASP A 200 17.04 17.21 1.52
CA ASP A 200 15.83 17.85 0.98
C ASP A 200 15.30 17.13 -0.29
N SER A 201 15.94 16.04 -0.75
CA SER A 201 15.56 15.32 -1.97
C SER A 201 14.13 14.75 -1.94
N CYS A 202 13.59 14.53 -0.74
CA CYS A 202 12.23 14.06 -0.52
C CYS A 202 11.16 15.07 -0.96
N LEU A 203 11.38 16.37 -0.75
CA LEU A 203 10.38 17.40 -1.02
C LEU A 203 10.06 17.50 -2.52
N PHE A 204 11.04 17.22 -3.37
CA PHE A 204 10.89 17.23 -4.83
C PHE A 204 10.43 15.90 -5.43
N ARG A 205 10.59 14.77 -4.73
CA ARG A 205 10.11 13.46 -5.23
C ARG A 205 8.59 13.33 -5.26
N CYS A 206 7.87 14.19 -4.53
CA CYS A 206 6.41 14.24 -4.54
C CYS A 206 5.83 14.83 -5.85
N SER A 207 6.67 15.46 -6.70
CA SER A 207 6.23 16.02 -8.01
C SER A 207 7.10 15.63 -9.22
N THR A 208 8.35 15.21 -9.02
CA THR A 208 9.24 14.85 -10.14
C THR A 208 10.15 13.67 -9.78
N SER A 209 9.65 12.44 -9.97
CA SER A 209 10.53 11.31 -10.25
C SER A 209 11.12 11.50 -11.65
N THR A 210 12.44 11.63 -11.74
CA THR A 210 13.22 11.59 -13.00
C THR A 210 13.32 10.18 -13.60
N ARG A 211 12.42 9.27 -13.24
CA ARG A 211 12.01 8.12 -14.07
C ARG A 211 10.49 8.11 -14.14
N THR A 212 9.98 8.91 -15.08
CA THR A 212 8.57 9.12 -15.40
C THR A 212 7.78 9.74 -14.25
N PRO A 213 7.14 10.92 -14.44
CA PRO A 213 6.22 11.43 -13.43
C PRO A 213 5.14 10.37 -13.19
N ALA A 214 4.87 10.04 -11.92
CA ALA A 214 3.59 9.42 -11.61
C ALA A 214 2.54 10.38 -12.17
N ALA A 215 1.72 9.91 -13.12
CA ALA A 215 0.67 10.74 -13.70
C ALA A 215 -0.10 11.37 -12.53
N ALA A 216 -0.28 12.70 -12.56
CA ALA A 216 -1.21 13.36 -11.66
C ALA A 216 -2.54 12.62 -11.79
N SER A 217 -2.84 11.80 -10.79
CA SER A 217 -3.84 10.74 -10.91
C SER A 217 -5.22 11.38 -11.09
N SER A 218 -6.12 10.67 -11.77
CA SER A 218 -7.54 10.99 -11.97
C SER A 218 -8.36 11.06 -10.67
N PHE A 219 -7.71 11.26 -9.52
CA PHE A 219 -8.28 11.30 -8.20
C PHE A 219 -8.64 12.74 -7.79
N SER A 220 -9.85 13.17 -8.11
CA SER A 220 -10.41 14.43 -7.65
C SER A 220 -10.79 14.35 -6.16
N THR A 221 -9.90 14.79 -5.29
CA THR A 221 -10.06 14.76 -3.83
C THR A 221 -11.20 15.64 -3.34
N ASN A 222 -12.06 15.12 -2.44
CA ASN A 222 -13.06 15.92 -1.73
C ASN A 222 -12.53 16.52 -0.42
N LEU A 223 -11.54 15.87 0.21
CA LEU A 223 -10.92 16.31 1.48
C LEU A 223 -9.43 15.97 1.52
N LEU A 224 -8.59 16.96 1.85
CA LEU A 224 -7.17 16.80 2.10
C LEU A 224 -6.89 16.83 3.61
N LEU A 225 -6.25 15.80 4.14
CA LEU A 225 -5.89 15.69 5.55
C LEU A 225 -4.37 15.65 5.70
N PHE A 226 -3.83 16.44 6.63
CA PHE A 226 -2.41 16.43 6.97
C PHE A 226 -2.18 15.72 8.31
N GLY A 227 -1.30 14.73 8.31
CA GLY A 227 -0.73 14.14 9.52
C GLY A 227 0.35 15.01 10.14
N ARG A 228 1.04 14.49 11.17
CA ARG A 228 2.27 15.12 11.65
C ARG A 228 3.25 15.18 10.47
N ASN A 229 3.94 16.31 10.36
CA ASN A 229 4.75 16.69 9.20
C ASN A 229 5.93 17.53 9.69
N GLY A 230 6.84 16.93 10.45
CA GLY A 230 8.15 17.49 10.80
C GLY A 230 8.18 18.89 11.45
N ILE A 231 7.96 18.97 12.77
CA ILE A 231 8.51 20.06 13.63
C ILE A 231 9.49 19.44 14.62
N THR A 232 10.44 18.64 14.13
CA THR A 232 11.48 18.04 14.97
C THR A 232 12.84 18.39 14.37
N ARG A 233 13.37 19.55 14.80
CA ARG A 233 14.82 19.70 15.00
C ARG A 233 15.11 19.19 16.41
N GLY A 234 16.23 18.50 16.57
CA GLY A 234 16.59 17.74 17.77
C GLY A 234 16.09 18.28 19.11
N SER A 235 15.56 17.36 19.92
CA SER A 235 15.62 17.49 21.36
C SER A 235 15.71 16.08 21.94
N SER A 236 16.82 15.87 22.63
CA SER A 236 17.13 14.83 23.60
C SER A 236 15.92 14.16 24.26
N ARG A 237 16.07 12.83 24.48
CA ARG A 237 15.49 12.01 25.57
C ARG A 237 14.30 12.60 26.30
N ILE A 238 13.19 11.86 26.28
CA ILE A 238 12.42 11.59 27.50
C ILE A 238 12.18 10.09 27.55
#